data_AF-A0A0R2WQV0-F1
#
_entry.id   AF-A0A0R2WQV0-F1
#
_cell.length_a   1.000
_cell.length_b   1.000
_cell.length_c   1.000
_cell.angle_alpha   90.00
_cell.angle_beta   90.00
_cell.angle_gamma   90.00
#
_symmetry.space_group_name_H-M   'P 1'
#
loop_
_entity.id
_entity.type
_entity.pdbx_description
1 polymer ?
#
loop_
_entity_poly.entity_id
_entity_poly.type
_entity_poly.pdbx_seq_one_letter_code
_entity_poly.pdbx_strand_id
1 'polypeptide(L)'
;MSNHYHLVLGVNVAKARSWSDDEVLARWTKLFPRNAKLIETLRLNSSSKKAVELEAKTLAEWRERLQDISWFMRCLNERIARAANREDNCTGRFWEGRFKSQALLDERALVTCMAYVDLNPIRAGVSDTLEASDFTSIQERLVRQAQRAKEPNYRQQRLLKRRNARHLLKSKAQKQLRPLAEPGNRAQDALPIDRSSYVALLDASVRALRYEQAMDVELLNPLGSHSLLSQLGMKGHGWLQAVTKFHRHYALAAGSTDSLIAYQARRVKSGEVMRSTTKWVRGTVAAKLLYET
;
A
#
# COMPACT_ATOMS: atom_id res chain seq x y z
N MET A 1 -19.60 1.16 1.72
CA MET A 1 -18.25 1.11 1.10
C MET A 1 -17.59 -0.28 1.26
N SER A 2 -18.29 -1.37 0.91
CA SER A 2 -17.79 -2.75 1.06
C SER A 2 -17.42 -3.40 -0.28
N ASN A 3 -17.37 -2.64 -1.37
CA ASN A 3 -17.27 -3.15 -2.74
C ASN A 3 -15.89 -2.95 -3.40
N HIS A 4 -14.87 -2.52 -2.64
CA HIS A 4 -13.53 -2.30 -3.15
C HIS A 4 -12.49 -2.48 -2.03
N TYR A 5 -11.23 -2.65 -2.42
CA TYR A 5 -10.10 -2.71 -1.50
C TYR A 5 -9.01 -1.73 -1.92
N HIS A 6 -8.18 -1.33 -0.96
CA HIS A 6 -7.02 -0.47 -1.19
C HIS A 6 -5.73 -1.20 -0.82
N LEU A 7 -4.67 -1.00 -1.59
CA LEU A 7 -3.34 -1.55 -1.31
C LEU A 7 -2.28 -0.47 -1.43
N VAL A 8 -1.37 -0.43 -0.47
CA VAL A 8 -0.11 0.31 -0.57
C VAL A 8 1.01 -0.71 -0.79
N LEU A 9 1.62 -0.69 -1.97
CA LEU A 9 2.61 -1.68 -2.40
C LEU A 9 3.99 -1.05 -2.54
N GLY A 10 5.01 -1.75 -2.04
CA GLY A 10 6.41 -1.46 -2.31
C GLY A 10 7.00 -2.50 -3.24
N VAL A 11 7.44 -2.08 -4.43
CA VAL A 11 8.13 -2.97 -5.39
C VAL A 11 9.64 -2.86 -5.16
N ASN A 12 10.26 -3.91 -4.62
CA ASN A 12 11.70 -3.95 -4.41
C ASN A 12 12.43 -4.44 -5.67
N VAL A 13 12.56 -3.54 -6.65
CA VAL A 13 13.21 -3.80 -7.95
C VAL A 13 14.66 -4.25 -7.77
N ALA A 14 15.40 -3.65 -6.83
CA ALA A 14 16.79 -4.03 -6.56
C ALA A 14 16.91 -5.49 -6.11
N LYS A 15 16.05 -5.93 -5.18
CA LYS A 15 15.98 -7.32 -4.73
C LYS A 15 15.54 -8.28 -5.84
N ALA A 16 14.61 -7.85 -6.69
CA ALA A 16 14.18 -8.68 -7.82
C ALA A 16 15.30 -8.88 -8.85
N ARG A 17 16.12 -7.84 -9.08
CA ARG A 17 17.29 -7.88 -9.97
C ARG A 17 18.43 -8.72 -9.41
N SER A 18 18.56 -8.82 -8.09
CA SER A 18 19.60 -9.64 -7.47
C SER A 18 19.28 -11.13 -7.45
N TRP A 19 18.06 -11.55 -7.82
CA TRP A 19 17.71 -12.98 -7.82
C TRP A 19 18.43 -13.74 -8.91
N SER A 20 18.94 -14.92 -8.55
CA SER A 20 19.39 -15.90 -9.53
C SER A 20 18.22 -16.40 -10.39
N ASP A 21 18.56 -17.00 -11.53
CA ASP A 21 17.58 -17.62 -12.42
C ASP A 21 16.82 -18.76 -11.74
N ASP A 22 17.48 -19.54 -10.88
CA ASP A 22 16.83 -20.56 -10.05
C ASP A 22 15.88 -19.97 -9.00
N GLU A 23 16.23 -18.83 -8.40
CA GLU A 23 15.31 -18.13 -7.49
C GLU A 23 14.08 -17.59 -8.21
N VAL A 24 14.25 -17.06 -9.43
CA VAL A 24 13.14 -16.62 -10.28
C VAL A 24 12.23 -17.80 -10.63
N LEU A 25 12.81 -18.92 -11.06
CA LEU A 25 12.10 -20.17 -11.34
C LEU A 25 11.31 -20.64 -10.12
N ALA A 26 11.94 -20.75 -8.95
CA ALA A 26 11.30 -21.21 -7.73
C ALA A 26 10.17 -20.29 -7.28
N ARG A 27 10.35 -18.96 -7.37
CA ARG A 27 9.32 -17.97 -7.02
C ARG A 27 8.13 -18.03 -7.98
N TRP A 28 8.40 -18.10 -9.28
CA TRP A 28 7.37 -18.15 -10.31
C TRP A 28 6.56 -19.44 -10.24
N THR A 29 7.22 -20.59 -10.09
CA THR A 29 6.55 -21.91 -10.07
C THR A 29 5.81 -22.15 -8.76
N LYS A 30 6.15 -21.47 -7.67
CA LYS A 30 5.30 -21.43 -6.46
C LYS A 30 3.91 -20.83 -6.72
N LEU A 31 3.81 -19.90 -7.68
CA LEU A 31 2.53 -19.29 -8.10
C LEU A 31 1.90 -20.05 -9.26
N PHE A 32 2.73 -20.56 -10.18
CA PHE A 32 2.30 -21.26 -11.40
C PHE A 32 3.02 -22.61 -11.54
N PRO A 33 2.64 -23.65 -10.76
CA PRO A 33 3.40 -24.90 -10.69
C PRO A 33 3.57 -25.61 -12.04
N ARG A 34 2.59 -25.50 -12.93
CA ARG A 34 2.61 -26.12 -14.26
C ARG A 34 3.74 -25.59 -15.15
N ASN A 35 4.27 -24.39 -14.87
CA ASN A 35 5.34 -23.81 -15.66
C ASN A 35 6.72 -24.41 -15.34
N ALA A 36 6.86 -25.18 -14.25
CA ALA A 36 8.14 -25.81 -13.90
C ALA A 36 8.62 -26.78 -14.99
N LYS A 37 7.70 -27.57 -15.55
CA LYS A 37 7.99 -28.56 -16.59
C LYS A 37 8.59 -27.95 -17.85
N LEU A 38 8.24 -26.70 -18.17
CA LEU A 38 8.81 -25.98 -19.32
C LEU A 38 10.32 -25.82 -19.13
N ILE A 39 10.76 -25.27 -18.01
CA ILE A 39 12.18 -25.02 -17.74
C ILE A 39 12.94 -26.34 -17.58
N GLU A 40 12.34 -27.34 -16.91
CA GLU A 40 12.91 -28.69 -16.84
C GLU A 40 13.20 -29.25 -18.24
N THR A 41 12.21 -29.17 -19.15
CA THR A 41 12.39 -29.65 -20.54
C THR A 41 13.48 -28.87 -21.28
N LEU A 42 13.57 -27.55 -21.10
CA LEU A 42 14.62 -26.74 -21.74
C LEU A 42 16.01 -27.10 -21.23
N ARG A 43 16.16 -27.32 -19.92
CA ARG A 43 17.43 -27.73 -19.30
C ARG A 43 17.90 -29.10 -19.76
N LEU A 44 16.98 -30.06 -19.96
CA LEU A 44 17.29 -31.37 -20.55
C LEU A 44 17.81 -31.26 -21.99
N ASN A 45 17.48 -30.17 -22.69
CA ASN A 45 17.90 -29.90 -24.08
C ASN A 45 18.98 -28.80 -24.15
N SER A 46 19.76 -28.60 -23.08
CA SER A 46 20.76 -27.52 -22.96
C SER A 46 21.90 -27.56 -23.99
N SER A 47 22.08 -28.67 -24.71
CA SER A 47 22.98 -28.76 -25.87
C SER A 47 22.49 -27.93 -27.08
N SER A 48 21.20 -27.62 -27.15
CA SER A 48 20.63 -26.76 -28.18
C SER A 48 20.74 -25.30 -27.79
N LYS A 49 21.44 -24.51 -28.61
CA LYS A 49 21.51 -23.04 -28.45
C LYS A 49 20.11 -22.41 -28.31
N LYS A 50 19.13 -22.90 -29.07
CA LYS A 50 17.75 -22.42 -29.04
C LYS A 50 17.05 -22.70 -27.71
N ALA A 51 17.33 -23.84 -27.07
CA ALA A 51 16.77 -24.16 -25.75
C ALA A 51 17.33 -23.23 -24.68
N VAL A 52 18.64 -22.97 -24.69
CA VAL A 52 19.31 -22.04 -23.78
C VAL A 52 18.78 -20.61 -23.95
N GLU A 53 18.66 -20.13 -25.20
CA GLU A 53 18.10 -18.80 -25.49
C GLU A 53 16.64 -18.66 -25.01
N LEU A 54 15.82 -19.69 -25.22
CA LEU A 54 14.43 -19.69 -24.78
C LEU A 54 14.30 -19.73 -23.26
N GLU A 55 15.14 -20.49 -22.55
CA GLU A 55 15.19 -20.51 -21.09
C GLU A 55 15.52 -19.10 -20.56
N ALA A 56 16.62 -18.50 -21.03
CA ALA A 56 17.05 -17.18 -20.60
C ALA A 56 15.97 -16.12 -20.84
N LYS A 57 15.34 -16.12 -22.03
CA LYS A 57 14.22 -15.23 -22.35
C LYS A 57 13.02 -15.42 -21.42
N THR A 58 12.66 -16.67 -21.15
CA THR A 58 11.53 -17.02 -20.28
C THR A 58 11.77 -16.57 -18.84
N LEU A 59 12.97 -16.80 -18.31
CA LEU A 59 13.32 -16.39 -16.95
C LEU A 59 13.44 -14.85 -16.82
N ALA A 60 13.94 -14.17 -17.84
CA ALA A 60 13.94 -12.70 -17.89
C ALA A 60 12.51 -12.14 -17.85
N GLU A 61 11.59 -12.71 -18.65
CA GLU A 61 10.18 -12.33 -18.64
C GLU A 61 9.53 -12.61 -17.27
N TRP A 62 9.78 -13.77 -16.66
CA TRP A 62 9.23 -14.07 -15.34
C TRP A 62 9.76 -13.13 -14.27
N ARG A 63 11.04 -12.76 -14.32
CA ARG A 63 11.63 -11.76 -13.41
C ARG A 63 10.95 -10.41 -13.55
N GLU A 64 10.64 -9.96 -14.77
CA GLU A 64 9.88 -8.73 -15.02
C GLU A 64 8.46 -8.81 -14.45
N ARG A 65 7.75 -9.91 -14.72
CA ARG A 65 6.38 -10.10 -14.24
C ARG A 65 6.28 -10.19 -12.71
N LEU A 66 7.30 -10.72 -12.04
CA LEU A 66 7.36 -10.80 -10.57
C LEU A 66 7.47 -9.44 -9.87
N GLN A 67 7.85 -8.38 -10.61
CA GLN A 67 7.91 -7.01 -10.11
C GLN A 67 6.85 -6.09 -10.74
N ASP A 68 5.95 -6.63 -11.56
CA ASP A 68 4.92 -5.85 -12.25
C ASP A 68 3.61 -5.80 -11.44
N ILE A 69 3.13 -4.58 -11.16
CA ILE A 69 1.92 -4.34 -10.37
C ILE A 69 0.67 -4.85 -11.11
N SER A 70 0.63 -4.77 -12.44
CA SER A 70 -0.52 -5.24 -13.22
C SER A 70 -0.63 -6.75 -13.18
N TRP A 71 0.49 -7.48 -13.23
CA TRP A 71 0.54 -8.93 -13.04
C TRP A 71 0.13 -9.32 -11.62
N PHE A 72 0.62 -8.60 -10.61
CA PHE A 72 0.18 -8.81 -9.23
C PHE A 72 -1.34 -8.62 -9.09
N MET A 73 -1.88 -7.50 -9.59
CA MET A 73 -3.31 -7.20 -9.52
C MET A 73 -4.15 -8.19 -10.33
N ARG A 74 -3.67 -8.64 -11.50
CA ARG A 74 -4.33 -9.69 -12.28
C ARG A 74 -4.49 -10.96 -11.46
N CYS A 75 -3.41 -11.45 -10.84
CA CYS A 75 -3.43 -12.69 -10.06
C CYS A 75 -4.35 -12.57 -8.84
N LEU A 76 -4.29 -11.43 -8.14
CA LEU A 76 -5.12 -11.17 -6.98
C LEU A 76 -6.61 -11.10 -7.35
N ASN A 77 -6.95 -10.27 -8.34
CA ASN A 77 -8.32 -10.02 -8.77
C ASN A 77 -8.99 -11.25 -9.36
N GLU A 78 -8.27 -12.04 -10.16
CA GLU A 78 -8.81 -13.27 -10.73
C GLU A 78 -9.19 -14.25 -9.62
N ARG A 79 -8.33 -14.44 -8.63
CA ARG A 79 -8.59 -15.36 -7.52
C ARG A 79 -9.80 -14.95 -6.70
N ILE A 80 -9.93 -13.65 -6.40
CA ILE A 80 -11.09 -13.12 -5.67
C ILE A 80 -12.36 -13.29 -6.50
N ALA A 81 -12.34 -12.91 -7.78
CA ALA A 81 -13.50 -13.03 -8.67
C ALA A 81 -13.99 -14.48 -8.79
N ARG A 82 -13.08 -15.44 -8.96
CA ARG A 82 -13.42 -16.87 -9.04
C ARG A 82 -13.95 -17.43 -7.73
N ALA A 83 -13.46 -16.93 -6.59
CA ALA A 83 -13.95 -17.34 -5.28
C ALA A 83 -15.37 -16.80 -5.05
N ALA A 84 -15.59 -15.51 -5.28
CA ALA A 84 -16.89 -14.87 -5.12
C ALA A 84 -17.96 -15.46 -6.05
N ASN A 85 -17.66 -15.62 -7.34
CA ASN A 85 -18.60 -16.23 -8.29
C ASN A 85 -18.97 -17.67 -7.89
N ARG A 86 -18.04 -18.42 -7.31
CA ARG A 86 -18.31 -19.78 -6.82
C ARG A 86 -19.20 -19.75 -5.57
N GLU A 87 -18.92 -18.84 -4.64
CA GLU A 87 -19.71 -18.65 -3.41
C GLU A 87 -21.16 -18.29 -3.74
N ASP A 88 -21.35 -17.40 -4.71
CA ASP A 88 -22.67 -16.94 -5.15
C ASP A 88 -23.33 -17.84 -6.23
N ASN A 89 -22.69 -18.97 -6.58
CA ASN A 89 -23.12 -19.89 -7.63
C ASN A 89 -23.48 -19.18 -8.96
N CYS A 90 -22.69 -18.19 -9.35
CA CYS A 90 -22.90 -17.38 -10.54
C CYS A 90 -21.68 -17.41 -11.48
N THR A 91 -21.84 -16.82 -12.66
CA THR A 91 -20.74 -16.64 -13.62
C THR A 91 -20.71 -15.20 -14.11
N GLY A 92 -19.61 -14.82 -14.76
CA GLY A 92 -19.44 -13.48 -15.33
C GLY A 92 -18.51 -12.58 -14.51
N ARG A 93 -18.70 -11.28 -14.70
CA ARG A 93 -17.74 -10.25 -14.30
C ARG A 93 -17.97 -9.80 -12.85
N PHE A 94 -16.97 -10.03 -11.99
CA PHE A 94 -17.00 -9.56 -10.59
C PHE A 94 -16.56 -8.09 -10.42
N TRP A 95 -15.49 -7.67 -11.13
CA TRP A 95 -14.92 -6.33 -10.98
C TRP A 95 -15.48 -5.33 -12.00
N GLU A 96 -15.91 -4.15 -11.54
CA GLU A 96 -16.48 -3.07 -12.37
C GLU A 96 -15.53 -2.56 -13.47
N GLY A 97 -14.21 -2.60 -13.24
CA GLY A 97 -13.25 -1.89 -14.10
C GLY A 97 -11.79 -2.31 -13.91
N ARG A 98 -10.92 -1.53 -14.56
CA ARG A 98 -9.48 -1.56 -14.30
C ARG A 98 -9.21 -0.96 -12.92
N PHE A 99 -8.17 -1.47 -12.25
CA PHE A 99 -7.71 -0.86 -11.01
C PHE A 99 -7.08 0.51 -11.28
N LYS A 100 -7.15 1.40 -10.30
CA LYS A 100 -6.41 2.67 -10.31
C LYS A 100 -5.09 2.47 -9.56
N SER A 101 -4.01 3.02 -10.10
CA SER A 101 -2.68 2.99 -9.49
C SER A 101 -2.11 4.39 -9.48
N GLN A 102 -1.57 4.80 -8.34
CA GLN A 102 -0.94 6.10 -8.15
C GLN A 102 0.46 5.90 -7.57
N ALA A 103 1.47 6.45 -8.23
CA ALA A 103 2.83 6.40 -7.72
C ALA A 103 2.98 7.33 -6.51
N LEU A 104 3.48 6.80 -5.39
CA LEU A 104 3.80 7.57 -4.19
C LEU A 104 5.28 7.97 -4.29
N LEU A 105 5.54 9.26 -4.48
CA LEU A 105 6.85 9.75 -4.91
C LEU A 105 7.79 10.10 -3.75
N ASP A 106 7.22 10.38 -2.58
CA ASP A 106 7.96 10.75 -1.38
C ASP A 106 7.25 10.29 -0.10
N GLU A 107 7.88 10.57 1.04
CA GLU A 107 7.39 10.18 2.35
C GLU A 107 6.06 10.85 2.72
N ARG A 108 5.85 12.12 2.33
CA ARG A 108 4.58 12.84 2.56
C ARG A 108 3.43 12.09 1.88
N ALA A 109 3.60 11.75 0.61
CA ALA A 109 2.61 10.99 -0.14
C ALA A 109 2.41 9.57 0.42
N LEU A 110 3.49 8.91 0.87
CA LEU A 110 3.40 7.59 1.49
C LEU A 110 2.57 7.62 2.78
N VAL A 111 2.92 8.48 3.74
CA VAL A 111 2.22 8.59 5.03
C VAL A 111 0.76 8.97 4.82
N THR A 112 0.50 9.94 3.95
CA THR A 112 -0.85 10.39 3.62
C THR A 112 -1.67 9.28 2.97
N CYS A 113 -1.11 8.53 2.01
CA CYS A 113 -1.81 7.42 1.36
C CYS A 113 -2.08 6.28 2.33
N MET A 114 -1.11 5.92 3.19
CA MET A 114 -1.31 4.91 4.22
C MET A 114 -2.44 5.31 5.17
N ALA A 115 -2.43 6.56 5.67
CA ALA A 115 -3.50 7.08 6.52
C ALA A 115 -4.84 7.15 5.80
N TYR A 116 -4.86 7.53 4.52
CA TYR A 116 -6.04 7.46 3.68
C TYR A 116 -6.59 6.04 3.62
N VAL A 117 -5.76 5.01 3.47
CA VAL A 117 -6.25 3.62 3.47
C VAL A 117 -6.75 3.19 4.86
N ASP A 118 -5.97 3.42 5.89
CA ASP A 118 -6.26 2.96 7.25
C ASP A 118 -7.48 3.66 7.89
N LEU A 119 -7.74 4.91 7.53
CA LEU A 119 -8.91 5.67 7.98
C LEU A 119 -10.17 5.40 7.13
N ASN A 120 -10.12 4.53 6.12
CA ASN A 120 -11.26 4.31 5.24
C ASN A 120 -12.53 3.84 5.98
N PRO A 121 -12.48 2.85 6.90
CA PRO A 121 -13.67 2.48 7.67
C PRO A 121 -14.22 3.61 8.54
N ILE A 122 -13.35 4.48 9.08
CA ILE A 122 -13.75 5.64 9.86
C ILE A 122 -14.48 6.67 8.99
N ARG A 123 -13.88 7.04 7.85
CA ARG A 123 -14.50 7.98 6.90
C ARG A 123 -15.79 7.46 6.30
N ALA A 124 -15.93 6.14 6.20
CA ALA A 124 -17.13 5.49 5.71
C ALA A 124 -18.25 5.38 6.76
N GLY A 125 -18.02 5.78 8.01
CA GLY A 125 -18.95 5.60 9.13
C GLY A 125 -19.13 4.13 9.55
N VAL A 126 -18.24 3.22 9.11
CA VAL A 126 -18.28 1.78 9.43
C VAL A 126 -17.62 1.50 10.78
N SER A 127 -16.70 2.38 11.21
CA SER A 127 -15.94 2.20 12.44
C SER A 127 -15.68 3.53 13.11
N ASP A 128 -15.48 3.43 14.42
CA ASP A 128 -15.36 4.57 15.33
C ASP A 128 -13.94 4.75 15.89
N THR A 129 -13.15 3.69 15.80
CA THR A 129 -11.81 3.61 16.39
C THR A 129 -10.92 2.79 15.48
N LEU A 130 -9.60 3.01 15.55
CA LEU A 130 -8.63 2.26 14.75
C LEU A 130 -8.67 0.75 15.06
N GLU A 131 -8.97 0.36 16.29
CA GLU A 131 -9.15 -1.05 16.69
C GLU A 131 -10.35 -1.71 16.02
N ALA A 132 -11.41 -0.92 15.81
CA ALA A 132 -12.66 -1.40 15.24
C ALA A 132 -12.66 -1.41 13.71
N SER A 133 -11.68 -0.75 13.07
CA SER A 133 -11.46 -0.75 11.62
C SER A 133 -11.02 -2.13 11.12
N ASP A 134 -11.98 -3.05 11.04
CA ASP A 134 -11.74 -4.44 10.69
C ASP A 134 -11.10 -4.58 9.29
N PHE A 135 -10.15 -5.51 9.15
CA PHE A 135 -9.43 -5.82 7.90
C PHE A 135 -8.57 -4.68 7.34
N THR A 136 -8.02 -3.83 8.23
CA THR A 136 -7.08 -2.74 7.87
C THR A 136 -5.65 -3.03 8.33
N SER A 137 -4.68 -2.34 7.72
CA SER A 137 -3.28 -2.45 8.13
C SER A 137 -3.07 -1.90 9.53
N ILE A 138 -3.75 -0.81 9.90
CA ILE A 138 -3.69 -0.25 11.25
C ILE A 138 -4.21 -1.23 12.31
N GLN A 139 -5.32 -1.94 12.05
CA GLN A 139 -5.80 -2.96 12.97
C GLN A 139 -4.77 -4.06 13.16
N GLU A 140 -4.16 -4.57 12.08
CA GLU A 140 -3.10 -5.57 12.20
C GLU A 140 -1.93 -5.04 13.03
N ARG A 141 -1.44 -3.82 12.76
CA ARG A 141 -0.34 -3.22 13.51
C ARG A 141 -0.64 -3.14 15.01
N LEU A 142 -1.84 -2.70 15.39
CA LEU A 142 -2.28 -2.62 16.78
C LEU A 142 -2.39 -4.02 17.44
N VAL A 143 -2.92 -5.02 16.72
CA VAL A 143 -3.00 -6.40 17.22
C VAL A 143 -1.60 -6.96 17.46
N ARG A 144 -0.69 -6.82 16.50
CA ARG A 144 0.70 -7.30 16.63
C ARG A 144 1.43 -6.61 17.78
N GLN A 145 1.18 -5.32 17.99
CA GLN A 145 1.71 -4.57 19.12
C GLN A 145 1.17 -5.11 20.45
N ALA A 146 -0.15 -5.33 20.55
CA ALA A 146 -0.79 -5.89 21.73
C ALA A 146 -0.28 -7.30 22.06
N GLN A 147 -0.02 -8.14 21.04
CA GLN A 147 0.56 -9.48 21.22
C GLN A 147 1.99 -9.46 21.76
N ARG A 148 2.75 -8.39 21.50
CA ARG A 148 4.15 -8.24 21.95
C ARG A 148 4.27 -7.53 23.31
N ALA A 149 3.20 -6.90 23.78
CA ALA A 149 3.20 -6.20 25.06
C ALA A 149 3.30 -7.22 26.21
N LYS A 150 4.26 -7.01 27.13
CA LYS A 150 4.40 -7.86 28.33
C LYS A 150 3.14 -7.77 29.21
N GLU A 151 2.62 -6.55 29.38
CA GLU A 151 1.41 -6.26 30.14
C GLU A 151 0.46 -5.43 29.28
N PRO A 152 -0.43 -6.08 28.49
CA PRO A 152 -1.35 -5.36 27.63
C PRO A 152 -2.36 -4.54 28.44
N ASN A 153 -2.53 -3.27 28.08
CA ASN A 153 -3.54 -2.41 28.71
C ASN A 153 -4.98 -2.83 28.32
N TYR A 154 -5.99 -2.23 28.96
CA TYR A 154 -7.40 -2.57 28.71
C TYR A 154 -7.81 -2.50 27.23
N ARG A 155 -7.37 -1.47 26.49
CA ARG A 155 -7.65 -1.30 25.04
C ARG A 155 -7.04 -2.46 24.23
N GLN A 156 -5.80 -2.83 24.53
CA GLN A 156 -5.09 -3.95 23.90
C GLN A 156 -5.73 -5.30 24.22
N GLN A 157 -6.10 -5.55 25.48
CA GLN A 157 -6.78 -6.79 25.87
C GLN A 157 -8.13 -6.95 25.15
N ARG A 158 -8.91 -5.87 25.03
CA ARG A 158 -10.17 -5.89 24.27
C ARG A 158 -9.93 -6.17 22.79
N LEU A 159 -8.91 -5.55 22.19
CA LEU A 159 -8.55 -5.79 20.80
C LEU A 159 -8.20 -7.27 20.55
N LEU A 160 -7.40 -7.89 21.44
CA LEU A 160 -7.02 -9.31 21.33
C LEU A 160 -8.21 -10.26 21.51
N LYS A 161 -9.28 -9.85 22.19
CA LYS A 161 -10.50 -10.66 22.36
C LYS A 161 -11.53 -10.46 21.24
N ARG A 162 -11.37 -9.45 20.37
CA ARG A 162 -12.33 -9.10 19.32
C ARG A 162 -12.47 -10.23 18.30
N ARG A 163 -13.71 -10.67 18.03
CA ARG A 163 -14.01 -11.76 17.08
C ARG A 163 -13.39 -11.51 15.71
N ASN A 164 -13.55 -10.29 15.20
CA ASN A 164 -13.07 -9.92 13.87
C ASN A 164 -11.55 -9.81 13.79
N ALA A 165 -10.83 -9.70 14.90
CA ALA A 165 -9.36 -9.74 14.94
C ALA A 165 -8.78 -11.16 15.03
N ARG A 166 -9.61 -12.20 15.22
CA ARG A 166 -9.13 -13.59 15.40
C ARG A 166 -8.30 -14.11 14.22
N HIS A 167 -8.56 -13.64 13.01
CA HIS A 167 -7.80 -14.03 11.82
C HIS A 167 -6.31 -13.61 11.90
N LEU A 168 -6.02 -12.54 12.63
CA LEU A 168 -4.66 -12.03 12.87
C LEU A 168 -3.92 -12.81 13.97
N LEU A 169 -4.67 -13.42 14.90
CA LEU A 169 -4.10 -14.18 16.02
C LEU A 169 -3.68 -15.59 15.63
N LYS A 170 -4.42 -16.23 14.71
CA LYS A 170 -4.27 -17.65 14.38
C LYS A 170 -3.18 -17.96 13.36
N SER A 171 -2.75 -16.99 12.55
CA SER A 171 -1.88 -17.27 11.39
C SER A 171 -0.43 -16.85 11.63
N LYS A 172 0.48 -17.84 11.76
CA LYS A 172 1.94 -17.66 11.60
C LYS A 172 2.36 -17.51 10.13
N ALA A 173 1.46 -17.78 9.17
CA ALA A 173 1.77 -17.89 7.74
C ALA A 173 1.39 -16.64 6.92
N GLN A 174 0.77 -15.63 7.52
CA GLN A 174 0.48 -14.36 6.84
C GLN A 174 1.78 -13.60 6.55
N LYS A 175 1.90 -13.11 5.32
CA LYS A 175 2.96 -12.16 4.99
C LYS A 175 2.77 -10.92 5.86
N GLN A 176 3.79 -10.61 6.65
CA GLN A 176 3.75 -9.48 7.56
C GLN A 176 3.81 -8.17 6.78
N LEU A 177 3.11 -7.16 7.29
CA LEU A 177 3.25 -5.78 6.83
C LEU A 177 4.70 -5.35 6.94
N ARG A 178 5.13 -4.47 6.02
CA ARG A 178 6.43 -3.81 6.16
C ARG A 178 6.47 -3.08 7.51
N PRO A 179 7.50 -3.32 8.34
CA PRO A 179 7.58 -2.69 9.65
C PRO A 179 7.69 -1.18 9.51
N LEU A 180 7.11 -0.47 10.47
CA LEU A 180 7.41 0.94 10.70
C LEU A 180 8.71 1.03 11.51
N ALA A 181 9.39 2.17 11.45
CA ALA A 181 10.56 2.39 12.30
C ALA A 181 10.16 2.35 13.78
N GLU A 182 11.05 1.84 14.61
CA GLU A 182 10.90 1.87 16.06
C GLU A 182 12.00 2.77 16.66
N PRO A 183 11.73 3.47 17.78
CA PRO A 183 12.75 4.25 18.48
C PRO A 183 13.95 3.35 18.84
N GLY A 184 15.16 3.77 18.46
CA GLY A 184 16.40 3.04 18.76
C GLY A 184 16.73 1.86 17.84
N ASN A 185 15.87 1.50 16.87
CA ASN A 185 16.16 0.45 15.90
C ASN A 185 15.58 0.76 14.50
N ARG A 186 16.40 1.36 13.64
CA ARG A 186 16.11 1.45 12.20
C ARG A 186 16.53 0.15 11.53
N ALA A 187 15.63 -0.84 11.52
CA ALA A 187 15.83 -2.03 10.69
C ALA A 187 16.02 -1.61 9.21
N GLN A 188 16.97 -2.23 8.51
CA GLN A 188 17.33 -1.86 7.13
C GLN A 188 16.16 -1.93 6.12
N ASP A 189 15.07 -2.61 6.45
CA ASP A 189 13.88 -2.77 5.58
C ASP A 189 12.59 -2.16 6.17
N ALA A 190 12.69 -1.32 7.21
CA ALA A 190 11.55 -0.60 7.77
C ALA A 190 11.19 0.66 6.96
N LEU A 191 9.92 1.06 7.00
CA LEU A 191 9.51 2.37 6.53
C LEU A 191 10.08 3.45 7.47
N PRO A 192 10.54 4.60 6.95
CA PRO A 192 11.20 5.66 7.74
C PRO A 192 10.26 6.43 8.68
N ILE A 193 9.11 5.85 9.03
CA ILE A 193 8.06 6.49 9.82
C ILE A 193 8.04 5.81 11.19
N ASP A 194 8.17 6.58 12.27
CA ASP A 194 8.05 6.05 13.62
C ASP A 194 6.64 5.52 13.88
N ARG A 195 6.55 4.28 14.38
CA ARG A 195 5.27 3.61 14.63
C ARG A 195 4.40 4.40 15.61
N SER A 196 4.96 4.83 16.74
CA SER A 196 4.19 5.50 17.80
C SER A 196 3.62 6.82 17.31
N SER A 197 4.43 7.57 16.57
CA SER A 197 4.05 8.83 15.94
C SER A 197 2.99 8.63 14.85
N TYR A 198 3.08 7.56 14.06
CA TYR A 198 2.05 7.23 13.06
C TYR A 198 0.70 6.88 13.70
N VAL A 199 0.70 6.02 14.72
CA VAL A 199 -0.54 5.65 15.43
C VAL A 199 -1.15 6.87 16.13
N ALA A 200 -0.34 7.71 16.78
CA ALA A 200 -0.79 8.94 17.41
C ALA A 200 -1.44 9.91 16.39
N LEU A 201 -0.85 10.02 15.20
CA LEU A 201 -1.39 10.86 14.12
C LEU A 201 -2.75 10.32 13.65
N LEU A 202 -2.89 9.00 13.48
CA LEU A 202 -4.17 8.41 13.09
C LEU A 202 -5.23 8.60 14.18
N ASP A 203 -4.92 8.38 15.46
CA ASP A 203 -5.86 8.59 16.56
C ASP A 203 -6.29 10.08 16.63
N ALA A 204 -5.36 11.02 16.43
CA ALA A 204 -5.67 12.46 16.32
C ALA A 204 -6.55 12.77 15.12
N SER A 205 -6.31 12.12 13.99
CA SER A 205 -7.12 12.26 12.77
C SER A 205 -8.53 11.72 12.96
N VAL A 206 -8.71 10.59 13.66
CA VAL A 206 -10.04 10.06 13.99
C VAL A 206 -10.84 11.06 14.83
N ARG A 207 -10.20 11.66 15.84
CA ARG A 207 -10.83 12.72 16.65
C ARG A 207 -11.24 13.90 15.77
N ALA A 208 -10.31 14.40 14.95
CA ALA A 208 -10.55 15.52 14.05
C ALA A 208 -11.73 15.28 13.07
N LEU A 209 -11.78 14.11 12.43
CA LEU A 209 -12.82 13.74 11.48
C LEU A 209 -14.21 13.67 12.12
N ARG A 210 -14.29 13.29 13.40
CA ARG A 210 -15.55 13.29 14.15
C ARG A 210 -16.03 14.70 14.49
N TYR A 211 -15.10 15.59 14.85
CA TYR A 211 -15.44 16.99 15.13
C TYR A 211 -15.90 17.73 13.87
N GLU A 212 -15.29 17.48 12.72
CA GLU A 212 -15.73 18.07 11.44
C GLU A 212 -17.18 17.68 11.08
N GLN A 213 -17.66 16.52 11.56
CA GLN A 213 -19.03 16.05 11.34
C GLN A 213 -20.05 16.62 12.35
N ALA A 214 -19.61 17.23 13.47
CA ALA A 214 -20.47 17.56 14.62
C ALA A 214 -20.89 19.06 14.74
N MET A 215 -20.44 19.94 13.83
CA MET A 215 -20.60 21.41 13.85
C MET A 215 -19.92 22.17 15.01
N ASP A 216 -19.31 23.30 14.63
CA ASP A 216 -18.76 24.42 15.42
C ASP A 216 -18.08 24.11 16.76
N VAL A 217 -16.77 23.78 16.73
CA VAL A 217 -15.79 24.53 17.53
C VAL A 217 -14.36 24.37 16.96
N GLU A 218 -13.74 25.47 16.56
CA GLU A 218 -12.29 25.60 16.27
C GLU A 218 -11.37 25.28 17.48
N LEU A 219 -11.93 25.13 18.69
CA LEU A 219 -11.17 25.12 19.94
C LEU A 219 -10.37 23.84 20.23
N LEU A 220 -10.69 22.70 19.63
CA LEU A 220 -10.06 21.42 20.04
C LEU A 220 -8.77 21.07 19.30
N ASN A 221 -8.44 21.79 18.20
CA ASN A 221 -7.32 21.53 17.27
C ASN A 221 -6.60 20.18 17.51
N PRO A 222 -7.29 19.04 17.31
CA PRO A 222 -6.80 17.74 17.79
C PRO A 222 -5.53 17.28 17.05
N LEU A 223 -5.23 17.92 15.92
CA LEU A 223 -4.01 17.72 15.14
C LEU A 223 -2.88 18.66 15.58
N GLY A 224 -3.18 19.82 16.18
CA GLY A 224 -2.21 20.70 16.85
C GLY A 224 -0.87 20.86 16.11
N SER A 225 0.20 20.83 16.89
CA SER A 225 1.58 20.68 16.41
C SER A 225 2.01 19.21 16.49
N HIS A 226 1.28 18.30 15.83
CA HIS A 226 1.62 16.88 15.86
C HIS A 226 3.03 16.63 15.30
N SER A 227 3.89 15.96 16.08
CA SER A 227 5.32 15.79 15.78
C SER A 227 5.59 15.23 14.38
N LEU A 228 4.85 14.19 13.96
CA LEU A 228 5.01 13.61 12.63
C LEU A 228 4.61 14.58 11.50
N LEU A 229 3.57 15.40 11.69
CA LEU A 229 3.20 16.42 10.71
C LEU A 229 4.29 17.49 10.61
N SER A 230 4.82 17.94 11.76
CA SER A 230 5.93 18.89 11.80
C SER A 230 7.20 18.33 11.14
N GLN A 231 7.55 17.07 11.38
CA GLN A 231 8.68 16.38 10.73
C GLN A 231 8.51 16.30 9.21
N LEU A 232 7.28 16.05 8.75
CA LEU A 232 6.95 16.03 7.34
C LEU A 232 6.81 17.44 6.74
N GLY A 233 6.80 18.50 7.56
CA GLY A 233 6.55 19.87 7.12
C GLY A 233 5.12 20.08 6.63
N MET A 234 4.14 19.40 7.23
CA MET A 234 2.72 19.45 6.90
C MET A 234 1.91 20.10 8.02
N LYS A 235 0.78 20.73 7.67
CA LYS A 235 -0.14 21.33 8.65
C LYS A 235 -1.43 20.53 8.79
N GLY A 236 -2.09 20.65 9.95
CA GLY A 236 -3.28 19.87 10.30
C GLY A 236 -4.45 20.02 9.32
N HIS A 237 -4.74 21.25 8.86
CA HIS A 237 -5.81 21.50 7.89
C HIS A 237 -5.53 20.81 6.53
N GLY A 238 -4.34 21.03 5.95
CA GLY A 238 -3.92 20.37 4.72
C GLY A 238 -3.94 18.84 4.85
N TRP A 239 -3.50 18.32 6.01
CA TRP A 239 -3.54 16.90 6.32
C TRP A 239 -4.96 16.30 6.26
N LEU A 240 -5.96 16.92 6.90
CA LEU A 240 -7.34 16.40 6.89
C LEU A 240 -7.91 16.32 5.48
N GLN A 241 -7.71 17.38 4.69
CA GLN A 241 -8.11 17.37 3.29
C GLN A 241 -7.40 16.24 2.53
N ALA A 242 -6.11 16.03 2.79
CA ALA A 242 -5.31 15.02 2.13
C ALA A 242 -5.80 13.59 2.46
N VAL A 243 -6.07 13.29 3.73
CA VAL A 243 -6.52 11.94 4.16
C VAL A 243 -8.01 11.67 3.97
N THR A 244 -8.80 12.67 3.56
CA THR A 244 -10.21 12.49 3.20
C THR A 244 -10.41 12.43 1.69
N LYS A 245 -9.68 13.26 0.93
CA LYS A 245 -9.89 13.47 -0.50
C LYS A 245 -8.67 13.08 -1.34
N PHE A 246 -7.77 12.24 -0.82
CA PHE A 246 -6.53 11.80 -1.49
C PHE A 246 -6.69 11.50 -2.99
N HIS A 247 -7.66 10.63 -3.33
CA HIS A 247 -7.92 10.20 -4.71
C HIS A 247 -8.45 11.31 -5.63
N ARG A 248 -8.98 12.41 -5.08
CA ARG A 248 -9.47 13.57 -5.85
C ARG A 248 -8.33 14.53 -6.18
N HIS A 249 -7.32 14.58 -5.32
CA HIS A 249 -6.20 15.51 -5.42
C HIS A 249 -5.10 15.02 -6.36
N TYR A 250 -4.89 13.71 -6.43
CA TYR A 250 -3.83 13.09 -7.22
C TYR A 250 -4.40 12.13 -8.28
N ALA A 251 -3.81 12.20 -9.49
CA ALA A 251 -4.25 11.41 -10.64
C ALA A 251 -3.34 10.20 -10.90
N LEU A 252 -2.10 10.43 -11.36
CA LEU A 252 -1.13 9.37 -11.70
C LEU A 252 -0.06 9.20 -10.63
N ALA A 253 0.27 10.26 -9.92
CA ALA A 253 1.27 10.27 -8.88
C ALA A 253 0.90 11.27 -7.79
N ALA A 254 1.36 11.00 -6.57
CA ALA A 254 1.21 11.84 -5.39
C ALA A 254 2.59 12.11 -4.80
N GLY A 255 2.83 13.36 -4.41
CA GLY A 255 4.10 13.84 -3.89
C GLY A 255 4.06 15.34 -3.65
N SER A 256 5.14 15.88 -3.10
CA SER A 256 5.47 17.30 -3.10
C SER A 256 5.55 17.85 -4.52
N THR A 257 5.54 19.19 -4.62
CA THR A 257 5.69 19.87 -5.91
C THR A 257 6.98 19.42 -6.61
N ASP A 258 8.10 19.36 -5.89
CA ASP A 258 9.41 18.96 -6.42
C ASP A 258 9.41 17.51 -6.90
N SER A 259 8.85 16.59 -6.10
CA SER A 259 8.73 15.18 -6.46
C SER A 259 7.93 14.99 -7.75
N LEU A 260 6.83 15.72 -7.90
CA LEU A 260 5.98 15.67 -9.10
C LEU A 260 6.69 16.22 -10.34
N ILE A 261 7.44 17.32 -10.19
CA ILE A 261 8.26 17.89 -11.28
C ILE A 261 9.35 16.90 -11.71
N ALA A 262 10.07 16.32 -10.76
CA ALA A 262 11.11 15.32 -11.03
C ALA A 262 10.52 14.06 -11.69
N TYR A 263 9.35 13.60 -11.25
CA TYR A 263 8.63 12.49 -11.85
C TYR A 263 8.24 12.78 -13.30
N GLN A 264 7.69 13.97 -13.58
CA GLN A 264 7.38 14.40 -14.94
C GLN A 264 8.63 14.43 -15.83
N ALA A 265 9.73 15.03 -15.35
CA ALA A 265 10.98 15.10 -16.11
C ALA A 265 11.52 13.71 -16.46
N ARG A 266 11.44 12.75 -15.52
CA ARG A 266 11.85 11.36 -15.77
C ARG A 266 11.02 10.70 -16.88
N ARG A 267 9.71 10.91 -16.88
CA ARG A 267 8.79 10.33 -17.89
C ARG A 267 9.04 10.90 -19.29
N VAL A 268 9.33 12.19 -19.37
CA VAL A 268 9.75 12.84 -20.63
C VAL A 268 11.05 12.21 -21.13
N LYS A 269 12.05 12.04 -20.25
CA LYS A 269 13.33 11.41 -20.59
C LYS A 269 13.19 9.95 -21.05
N SER A 270 12.22 9.20 -20.51
CA SER A 270 11.94 7.82 -20.93
C SER A 270 11.09 7.71 -22.20
N GLY A 271 10.76 8.83 -22.86
CA GLY A 271 10.00 8.83 -24.11
C GLY A 271 8.52 8.45 -23.95
N GLU A 272 7.95 8.61 -22.75
CA GLU A 272 6.52 8.35 -22.57
C GLU A 272 5.68 9.35 -23.37
N VAL A 273 4.70 8.83 -24.13
CA VAL A 273 3.78 9.68 -24.90
C VAL A 273 2.90 10.48 -23.93
N MET A 274 3.01 11.81 -24.00
CA MET A 274 2.30 12.73 -23.12
C MET A 274 1.55 13.77 -23.93
N ARG A 275 0.35 14.14 -23.44
CA ARG A 275 -0.43 15.25 -24.02
C ARG A 275 0.28 16.60 -23.87
N SER A 276 1.12 16.76 -22.86
CA SER A 276 2.00 17.92 -22.69
C SER A 276 3.23 17.54 -21.89
N THR A 277 4.39 18.05 -22.30
CA THR A 277 5.68 17.85 -21.65
C THR A 277 6.03 18.98 -20.68
N THR A 278 5.45 20.17 -20.88
CA THR A 278 5.83 21.41 -20.17
C THR A 278 4.66 22.14 -19.50
N LYS A 279 3.39 21.85 -19.84
CA LYS A 279 2.23 22.51 -19.24
C LYS A 279 1.47 21.57 -18.31
N TRP A 280 1.20 22.05 -17.09
CA TRP A 280 0.36 21.42 -16.06
C TRP A 280 0.85 20.05 -15.57
N VAL A 281 1.89 20.05 -14.72
CA VAL A 281 2.21 18.87 -13.89
C VAL A 281 1.03 18.63 -12.95
N ARG A 282 0.20 17.62 -13.28
CA ARG A 282 -1.00 17.29 -12.51
C ARG A 282 -0.64 16.96 -11.07
N GLY A 283 -1.39 17.54 -10.14
CA GLY A 283 -1.20 17.34 -8.70
C GLY A 283 -0.35 18.41 -8.01
N THR A 284 0.32 19.31 -8.74
CA THR A 284 1.14 20.38 -8.13
C THR A 284 0.31 21.38 -7.33
N VAL A 285 -0.83 21.84 -7.85
CA VAL A 285 -1.76 22.71 -7.10
C VAL A 285 -2.25 22.02 -5.84
N ALA A 286 -2.58 20.73 -5.92
CA ALA A 286 -2.98 19.95 -4.76
C ALA A 286 -1.82 19.75 -3.77
N ALA A 287 -0.61 19.49 -4.25
CA ALA A 287 0.57 19.35 -3.39
C ALA A 287 0.83 20.63 -2.60
N LYS A 288 0.71 21.80 -3.24
CA LYS A 288 0.80 23.09 -2.55
C LYS A 288 -0.25 23.23 -1.45
N LEU A 289 -1.51 22.97 -1.79
CA LEU A 289 -2.64 23.07 -0.85
C LEU A 289 -2.58 22.06 0.30
N LEU A 290 -2.01 20.87 0.08
CA LEU A 290 -2.06 19.80 1.07
C LEU A 290 -0.78 19.71 1.90
N TYR A 291 0.37 20.07 1.34
CA TYR A 291 1.69 19.87 1.94
C TYR A 291 2.50 21.14 2.17
N GLU A 292 2.14 22.28 1.59
CA GLU A 292 2.94 23.51 1.68
C GLU A 292 2.19 24.68 2.36
N THR A 293 0.88 24.53 2.59
CA THR A 293 0.04 25.51 3.31
C THR A 293 -0.33 25.05 4.70
#